data_AF-A0A0S7WGS7-F1
#
_entry.id   AF-A0A0S7WGS7-F1
#
_cell.length_a   1.000
_cell.length_b   1.000
_cell.length_c   1.000
_cell.angle_alpha   90.00
_cell.angle_beta   90.00
_cell.angle_gamma   90.00
#
_symmetry.space_group_name_H-M   'P 1'
#
loop_
_entity.id
_entity.type
_entity.pdbx_description
1 polymer ?
#
loop_
_entity_poly.entity_id
_entity_poly.type
_entity_poly.pdbx_seq_one_letter_code
_entity_poly.pdbx_strand_id
1 'polypeptide(L)'
;MSCEEANKRLIKAHNAKTRLDEELTELLLSFISTPGHPGEPIIEGSEKVKRVDRLTREGELASQRFRAAWVAFREARKTHHD
;
A
#
# COMPACT_ATOMS: atom_id res chain seq x y z
N MET A 1 18.01 -15.68 -9.54
CA MET A 1 17.65 -14.25 -9.66
C MET A 1 18.80 -13.45 -9.09
N SER A 2 19.23 -12.36 -9.74
CA SER A 2 20.30 -11.51 -9.19
C SER A 2 19.77 -10.64 -8.04
N CYS A 3 20.67 -10.20 -7.15
CA CYS A 3 20.34 -9.25 -6.09
C CYS A 3 19.76 -7.94 -6.66
N GLU A 4 20.29 -7.47 -7.80
CA GLU A 4 19.80 -6.28 -8.50
C GLU A 4 18.35 -6.47 -9.00
N GLU A 5 18.03 -7.61 -9.60
CA GLU A 5 16.69 -7.89 -10.09
C GLU A 5 15.69 -8.03 -8.94
N ALA A 6 16.09 -8.69 -7.84
CA ALA A 6 15.28 -8.79 -6.63
C ALA A 6 15.02 -7.41 -6.00
N ASN A 7 16.02 -6.53 -5.97
CA ASN A 7 15.88 -5.16 -5.49
C ASN A 7 14.92 -4.33 -6.36
N LYS A 8 15.02 -4.43 -7.69
CA LYS A 8 14.07 -3.77 -8.62
C LYS A 8 12.63 -4.22 -8.37
N ARG A 9 12.41 -5.52 -8.17
CA ARG A 9 11.08 -6.08 -7.85
C ARG A 9 10.57 -5.58 -6.49
N LEU A 10 11.43 -5.51 -5.48
CA LEU A 10 11.10 -4.95 -4.17
C LEU A 10 10.68 -3.49 -4.26
N ILE A 11 11.45 -2.63 -4.92
CA ILE A 11 11.12 -1.21 -5.09
C ILE A 11 9.78 -1.05 -5.82
N LYS A 12 9.55 -1.83 -6.88
CA LYS A 12 8.26 -1.82 -7.60
C LYS A 12 7.08 -2.18 -6.69
N ALA A 13 7.24 -3.22 -5.87
CA ALA A 13 6.19 -3.65 -4.94
C ALA A 13 5.95 -2.62 -3.82
N HIS A 14 7.02 -2.02 -3.30
CA HIS A 14 6.95 -0.94 -2.31
C HIS A 14 6.18 0.26 -2.85
N ASN A 15 6.57 0.78 -4.02
CA ASN A 15 5.93 1.94 -4.62
C ASN A 15 4.44 1.70 -4.93
N ALA A 16 4.08 0.49 -5.36
CA ALA A 16 2.69 0.13 -5.60
C ALA A 16 1.86 0.15 -4.31
N LYS A 17 2.42 -0.36 -3.20
CA LYS A 17 1.77 -0.31 -1.88
C LYS A 17 1.65 1.14 -1.38
N THR A 18 2.73 1.92 -1.45
CA THR A 18 2.75 3.31 -0.97
C THR A 18 1.66 4.16 -1.63
N ARG A 19 1.46 4.04 -2.94
CA ARG A 19 0.41 4.79 -3.65
C ARG A 19 -1.00 4.48 -3.14
N LEU A 20 -1.26 3.20 -2.83
CA LEU A 20 -2.56 2.78 -2.28
C LEU A 20 -2.74 3.31 -0.86
N ASP A 21 -1.68 3.24 -0.05
CA ASP A 21 -1.70 3.75 1.33
C ASP A 21 -1.92 5.28 1.36
N GLU A 22 -1.28 6.02 0.46
CA GLU A 22 -1.47 7.48 0.31
C GLU A 22 -2.92 7.81 -0.04
N GLU A 23 -3.48 7.18 -1.09
CA GLU A 23 -4.86 7.41 -1.50
C GLU A 23 -5.87 7.03 -0.41
N LEU A 24 -5.65 5.90 0.26
CA LEU A 24 -6.50 5.45 1.37
C LEU A 24 -6.41 6.42 2.55
N THR A 25 -5.21 6.91 2.88
CA THR A 25 -5.00 7.85 3.98
C THR A 25 -5.71 9.17 3.71
N GLU A 26 -5.55 9.75 2.52
CA GLU A 26 -6.26 10.98 2.14
C GLU A 26 -7.77 10.82 2.24
N LEU A 27 -8.30 9.69 1.77
CA LEU A 27 -9.73 9.41 1.82
C LEU A 27 -10.24 9.25 3.26
N LEU A 28 -9.51 8.52 4.11
CA LEU A 28 -9.87 8.35 5.52
C LEU A 28 -9.81 9.68 6.28
N LEU A 29 -8.79 10.50 6.01
CA LEU A 29 -8.66 11.84 6.59
C LEU A 29 -9.81 12.76 6.17
N SER A 30 -10.39 12.57 4.98
CA SER A 30 -11.55 13.37 4.54
C SER A 30 -12.81 13.18 5.40
N PHE A 31 -12.91 12.09 6.16
CA PHE A 31 -14.01 11.84 7.10
C PHE A 31 -13.75 12.41 8.51
N ILE A 32 -12.53 12.84 8.80
CA ILE A 32 -12.15 13.34 10.11
C ILE A 32 -12.35 14.86 10.14
N SER A 33 -13.17 15.31 11.08
CA SER A 33 -13.34 16.75 11.33
C SER A 33 -12.08 17.36 11.92
N THR A 34 -11.67 18.50 11.38
CA THR A 34 -10.61 19.34 11.93
C THR A 34 -11.13 20.76 12.17
N PRO A 35 -10.49 21.57 13.03
CA PRO A 35 -10.91 22.95 13.24
C PRO A 35 -10.97 23.74 11.92
N GLY A 36 -12.14 24.27 11.59
CA GLY A 36 -12.37 25.02 10.35
C GLY A 36 -12.70 24.18 9.11
N HIS A 37 -12.58 22.85 9.17
CA HIS A 37 -12.92 21.94 8.08
C HIS A 37 -13.74 20.75 8.63
N PRO A 38 -15.08 20.84 8.61
CA PRO A 38 -15.91 19.72 9.04
C PRO A 38 -15.66 18.52 8.13
N GLY A 39 -15.46 17.36 8.74
CA GLY A 39 -15.28 16.11 8.00
C GLY A 39 -16.55 15.73 7.28
N GLU A 40 -16.40 14.97 6.19
CA GLU A 40 -17.57 14.47 5.48
C GLU A 40 -18.23 13.32 6.24
N PRO A 41 -19.57 13.26 6.28
CA PRO A 41 -20.27 12.16 6.93
C PRO A 41 -20.02 10.83 6.19
N ILE A 42 -19.82 9.76 6.95
CA ILE A 42 -19.73 8.40 6.41
C ILE A 42 -21.14 7.93 6.05
N ILE A 43 -21.46 7.95 4.76
CA ILE A 43 -22.73 7.46 4.23
C ILE A 43 -22.47 6.07 3.64
N GLU A 44 -23.05 5.04 4.26
CA GLU A 44 -22.96 3.66 3.74
C GLU A 44 -23.48 3.59 2.29
N GLY A 45 -22.77 2.83 1.46
CA GLY A 45 -23.09 2.71 0.03
C GLY A 45 -22.68 3.89 -0.85
N SER A 46 -22.15 4.98 -0.27
CA SER A 46 -21.55 6.09 -1.04
C SER A 46 -20.31 5.64 -1.82
N GLU A 47 -20.00 6.35 -2.91
CA GLU A 47 -18.81 6.13 -3.72
C GLU A 47 -17.52 6.15 -2.88
N LYS A 48 -17.43 7.07 -1.90
CA LYS A 48 -16.26 7.18 -1.03
C LYS A 48 -16.09 5.95 -0.14
N VAL A 49 -17.14 5.47 0.51
CA VAL A 49 -17.07 4.26 1.35
C VAL A 49 -16.73 3.03 0.50
N LYS A 50 -17.37 2.87 -0.68
CA LYS A 50 -17.02 1.80 -1.62
C LYS A 50 -15.56 1.87 -2.08
N ARG A 51 -15.03 3.09 -2.26
CA ARG A 51 -13.62 3.31 -2.62
C ARG A 51 -12.67 2.95 -1.47
N VAL A 52 -13.01 3.28 -0.21
CA VAL A 52 -12.27 2.80 0.97
C VAL A 52 -12.19 1.27 0.95
N ASP A 53 -13.32 0.57 0.83
CA ASP A 53 -13.37 -0.90 0.84
C ASP A 53 -12.55 -1.53 -0.29
N ARG A 54 -12.54 -0.88 -1.45
CA ARG A 54 -11.71 -1.31 -2.59
C ARG A 54 -10.23 -1.11 -2.29
N LEU A 55 -9.83 0.09 -1.87
CA LEU A 55 -8.45 0.45 -1.57
C LEU A 55 -7.87 -0.40 -0.42
N THR A 56 -8.65 -0.70 0.61
CA THR A 56 -8.22 -1.60 1.70
C THR A 56 -7.90 -3.00 1.16
N ARG A 57 -8.79 -3.60 0.35
CA ARG A 57 -8.55 -4.92 -0.25
C ARG A 57 -7.35 -4.92 -1.20
N GLU A 58 -7.21 -3.89 -2.02
CA GLU A 58 -6.05 -3.73 -2.90
C GLU A 58 -4.75 -3.54 -2.10
N GLY A 59 -4.80 -2.77 -1.02
CA GLY A 59 -3.68 -2.51 -0.10
C GLY A 59 -3.22 -3.77 0.64
N GLU A 60 -4.14 -4.66 1.03
CA GLU A 60 -3.80 -5.98 1.58
C GLU A 60 -3.04 -6.84 0.57
N LEU A 61 -3.52 -6.91 -0.68
CA LEU A 61 -2.85 -7.64 -1.75
C LEU A 61 -1.48 -7.03 -2.09
N ALA A 62 -1.37 -5.70 -2.13
CA ALA A 62 -0.10 -5.01 -2.32
C ALA A 62 0.88 -5.28 -1.18
N SER A 63 0.39 -5.33 0.06
CA SER A 63 1.19 -5.69 1.24
C SER A 63 1.72 -7.11 1.18
N GLN A 64 0.91 -8.07 0.73
CA GLN A 64 1.35 -9.45 0.52
C GLN A 64 2.45 -9.52 -0.54
N ARG A 65 2.29 -8.83 -1.67
CA ARG A 65 3.30 -8.75 -2.74
C ARG A 65 4.60 -8.10 -2.26
N PHE A 66 4.52 -7.02 -1.50
CA PHE A 66 5.67 -6.38 -0.89
C PHE A 66 6.43 -7.33 0.05
N ARG A 67 5.72 -8.03 0.93
CA ARG A 67 6.33 -9.02 1.84
C ARG A 67 7.03 -10.14 1.07
N ALA A 68 6.40 -10.66 0.01
CA ALA A 68 7.01 -11.69 -0.84
C ALA A 68 8.28 -11.17 -1.55
N ALA A 69 8.23 -9.96 -2.10
CA ALA A 69 9.40 -9.34 -2.74
C ALA A 69 10.54 -9.07 -1.74
N TRP A 70 10.21 -8.71 -0.49
CA TRP A 70 11.18 -8.52 0.58
C TRP A 70 11.88 -9.83 0.96
N VAL A 71 11.14 -10.93 1.09
CA VAL A 71 11.72 -12.25 1.35
C VAL A 71 12.66 -12.66 0.22
N ALA A 72 12.22 -12.55 -1.04
CA ALA A 72 13.03 -12.88 -2.21
C ALA A 72 14.32 -12.04 -2.29
N PHE A 73 14.25 -10.75 -1.96
CA PHE A 73 15.43 -9.89 -1.87
C PHE A 73 16.40 -10.34 -0.78
N ARG A 74 15.89 -10.67 0.42
CA ARG A 74 16.73 -11.19 1.51
C ARG A 74 17.43 -12.49 1.15
N GLU A 75 16.75 -13.39 0.44
CA GLU A 75 17.32 -14.64 -0.05
C GLU A 75 18.41 -14.39 -1.09
N ALA A 76 18.12 -13.58 -2.12
CA ALA A 76 19.09 -13.22 -3.15
C ALA A 76 20.35 -12.55 -2.57
N ARG A 77 20.19 -11.74 -1.50
CA ARG A 77 21.31 -11.12 -0.81
C ARG A 77 22.20 -12.13 -0.08
N LYS A 78 21.62 -13.18 0.54
CA LYS A 78 22.41 -14.23 1.21
C LYS A 78 23.30 -14.96 0.20
N THR A 79 22.72 -15.42 -0.91
CA THR A 79 23.44 -16.16 -1.97
C THR A 79 24.51 -15.33 -2.69
N HIS A 80 24.52 -14.01 -2.55
CA HIS A 80 25.57 -13.14 -3.12
C HIS A 80 26.68 -12.83 -2.11
N HIS A 81 26.46 -13.09 -0.81
CA HIS A 81 27.48 -12.98 0.23
C HIS A 81 28.20 -14.30 0.51
N ASP A 82 27.55 -15.43 0.20
CA ASP A 82 28.16 -16.77 0.10
C ASP A 82 28.97 -16.90 -1.20
#